data_AF-A0A972M6D7-F1
#
_entry.id   AF-A0A972M6D7-F1
#
_cell.length_a   1.000
_cell.length_b   1.000
_cell.length_c   1.000
_cell.angle_alpha   90.00
_cell.angle_beta   90.00
_cell.angle_gamma   90.00
#
_symmetry.space_group_name_H-M   'P 1'
#
loop_
_entity.id
_entity.type
_entity.pdbx_description
1 polymer ?
#
loop_
_entity_poly.entity_id
_entity_poly.type
_entity_poly.pdbx_seq_one_letter_code
_entity_poly.pdbx_strand_id
1 'polypeptide(L)'
;MHKRWWIGALALALAIALGAAWLVGGGVAAPPAGEVSAVAGQQGEGCLSCHEGIEDIRSPDSDMMKQIKAMGECTACHGGDPTVTAEDIQDEEAKAAAHGGNGQPFYPDPGNLWIADKTCGKCHPGYAESLQKALMNTEAGKIHGTLWAFGAFGGEYGLDPDNIYKVRYANYDVEDTDGPTPVFGTDT
;
A
#
# COMPACT_ATOMS: atom_id res chain seq x y z
N MET A 1 25.22 -40.55 -54.59
CA MET A 1 24.14 -40.21 -53.63
C MET A 1 24.72 -39.49 -52.40
N HIS A 2 25.14 -38.21 -52.46
CA HIS A 2 25.74 -37.53 -51.28
C HIS A 2 25.58 -35.99 -51.31
N LYS A 3 24.36 -35.43 -51.27
CA LYS A 3 24.17 -33.96 -51.21
C LYS A 3 23.05 -33.44 -50.29
N ARG A 4 22.59 -34.22 -49.29
CA ARG A 4 21.43 -33.83 -48.43
C ARG A 4 21.71 -33.73 -46.93
N TRP A 5 22.96 -33.63 -46.50
CA TRP A 5 23.33 -33.68 -45.07
C TRP A 5 23.86 -32.37 -44.47
N TRP A 6 23.96 -31.28 -45.24
CA TRP A 6 24.54 -30.03 -44.75
C TRP A 6 23.52 -28.93 -44.39
N ILE A 7 22.27 -29.06 -44.85
CA ILE A 7 21.25 -28.04 -44.61
C ILE A 7 20.62 -28.16 -43.20
N GLY A 8 20.66 -29.35 -42.59
CA GLY A 8 20.07 -29.58 -41.25
C GLY A 8 20.91 -29.07 -40.08
N ALA A 9 22.25 -28.99 -40.23
CA ALA A 9 23.14 -28.61 -39.13
C ALA A 9 23.18 -27.09 -38.90
N LEU A 10 22.98 -26.28 -39.94
CA LEU A 10 22.99 -24.81 -39.81
C LEU A 10 21.70 -24.25 -39.19
N ALA A 11 20.56 -24.94 -39.38
CA ALA A 11 19.27 -24.50 -38.83
C ALA A 11 19.16 -24.70 -37.31
N LEU A 12 19.85 -25.71 -36.75
CA LEU A 12 19.82 -26.00 -35.31
C LEU A 12 20.76 -25.08 -34.51
N ALA A 13 21.86 -24.62 -35.09
CA ALA A 13 22.80 -23.71 -34.43
C ALA A 13 22.26 -22.28 -34.29
N LEU A 14 21.43 -21.81 -35.24
CA LEU A 14 20.85 -20.46 -35.20
C LEU A 14 19.71 -20.34 -34.17
N ALA A 15 18.98 -21.43 -33.89
CA ALA A 15 17.92 -21.46 -32.88
C ALA A 15 18.47 -21.43 -31.44
N ILE A 16 19.66 -21.98 -31.20
CA ILE A 16 20.29 -22.00 -29.86
C ILE A 16 20.93 -20.65 -29.52
N ALA A 17 21.40 -19.88 -30.51
CA ALA A 17 21.99 -18.55 -30.28
C ALA A 17 20.93 -17.45 -30.02
N LEU A 18 19.71 -17.60 -30.53
CA LEU A 18 18.60 -16.64 -30.29
C LEU A 18 17.82 -16.91 -29.00
N GLY A 19 17.90 -18.12 -28.43
CA GLY A 19 17.24 -18.49 -27.17
C GLY A 19 18.00 -18.06 -25.89
N ALA A 20 19.29 -17.73 -25.99
CA ALA A 20 20.11 -17.40 -24.82
C ALA A 20 20.10 -15.90 -24.43
N ALA A 21 19.44 -15.04 -25.21
CA ALA A 21 19.44 -13.58 -24.99
C ALA A 21 18.32 -13.08 -24.06
N TRP A 22 17.45 -13.95 -23.53
CA TRP A 22 16.29 -13.58 -22.70
C TRP A 22 16.41 -13.97 -21.22
N LEU A 23 17.62 -14.24 -20.72
CA LEU A 23 17.85 -14.56 -19.31
C LEU A 23 18.49 -13.43 -18.49
N VAL A 24 18.53 -12.21 -19.01
CA VAL A 24 19.01 -11.03 -18.26
C VAL A 24 18.05 -9.87 -18.47
N GLY A 25 17.14 -9.67 -17.53
CA GLY A 25 16.31 -8.47 -17.51
C GLY A 25 14.94 -8.69 -16.88
N GLY A 26 14.87 -8.55 -15.55
CA GLY A 26 13.61 -8.58 -14.84
C GLY A 26 13.72 -8.48 -13.32
N GLY A 27 14.85 -8.01 -12.79
CA GLY A 27 14.86 -7.52 -11.42
C GLY A 27 14.18 -6.15 -11.43
N VAL A 28 12.91 -6.10 -11.07
CA VAL A 28 12.25 -4.84 -10.72
C VAL A 28 12.96 -4.33 -9.46
N ALA A 29 13.89 -3.38 -9.66
CA ALA A 29 14.46 -2.66 -8.54
C ALA A 29 13.32 -1.95 -7.82
N ALA A 30 13.15 -2.25 -6.53
CA ALA A 30 12.27 -1.47 -5.68
C ALA A 30 12.62 0.02 -5.86
N PRO A 31 11.63 0.91 -6.05
CA PRO A 31 11.91 2.33 -6.17
C PRO A 31 12.70 2.78 -4.94
N PRO A 32 13.74 3.62 -5.10
CA PRO A 32 14.47 4.13 -3.96
C PRO A 32 13.46 4.83 -3.04
N ALA A 33 13.51 4.49 -1.75
CA ALA A 33 12.77 5.20 -0.72
C ALA A 33 13.08 6.69 -0.91
N GLY A 34 12.08 7.44 -1.38
CA GLY A 34 12.23 8.86 -1.63
C GLY A 34 12.68 9.54 -0.34
N GLU A 35 13.75 10.33 -0.43
CA GLU A 35 14.18 11.17 0.69
C GLU A 35 13.03 12.10 1.05
N VAL A 36 12.35 11.79 2.15
CA VAL A 36 11.36 12.70 2.73
C VAL A 36 12.12 13.91 3.24
N SER A 37 12.01 15.01 2.49
CA SER A 37 12.55 16.30 2.91
C SER A 37 11.88 16.67 4.23
N ALA A 38 12.65 16.64 5.31
CA ALA A 38 12.16 16.97 6.64
C ALA A 38 11.69 18.43 6.63
N VAL A 39 10.37 18.64 6.66
CA VAL A 39 9.82 19.89 7.16
C VAL A 39 10.26 19.95 8.61
N ALA A 40 10.98 21.01 8.99
CA ALA A 40 11.46 21.21 10.35
C ALA A 40 10.27 21.15 11.32
N GLY A 41 10.03 19.97 11.89
CA GLY A 41 8.88 19.71 12.74
C GLY A 41 9.11 20.31 14.11
N GLN A 42 8.26 21.24 14.50
CA GLN A 42 8.04 21.47 15.92
C GLN A 42 7.51 20.15 16.51
N GLN A 43 8.10 19.74 17.63
CA GLN A 43 7.58 18.68 18.49
C GLN A 43 6.11 19.03 18.76
N GLY A 44 5.21 18.06 18.94
CA GLY A 44 3.74 18.24 18.96
C GLY A 44 3.17 19.15 20.08
N GLU A 45 3.97 20.06 20.63
CA GLU A 45 3.67 21.02 21.68
C GLU A 45 2.41 21.86 21.39
N GLY A 46 2.23 22.35 20.15
CA GLY A 46 1.00 23.09 19.81
C GLY A 46 -0.25 22.21 19.89
N CYS A 47 -0.20 21.00 19.32
CA CYS A 47 -1.32 20.06 19.34
C CYS A 47 -1.68 19.64 20.78
N LEU A 48 -0.66 19.31 21.59
CA LEU A 48 -0.82 18.84 22.97
C LEU A 48 -1.28 19.92 23.95
N SER A 49 -1.20 21.22 23.58
CA SER A 49 -1.75 22.30 24.40
C SER A 49 -3.27 22.21 24.58
N CYS A 50 -3.98 21.67 23.58
CA CYS A 50 -5.42 21.39 23.63
C CYS A 50 -5.72 19.89 23.82
N HIS A 51 -4.92 19.02 23.20
CA HIS A 51 -5.11 17.56 23.23
C HIS A 51 -4.27 16.89 24.31
N GLU A 52 -4.43 17.35 25.55
CA GLU A 52 -3.71 16.79 26.69
C GLU A 52 -4.08 15.31 26.93
N GLY A 53 -3.09 14.52 27.35
CA GLY A 53 -3.27 13.11 27.70
C GLY A 53 -3.23 12.13 26.52
N ILE A 54 -2.97 12.62 25.30
CA ILE A 54 -2.60 11.74 24.18
C ILE A 54 -1.18 11.20 24.43
N GLU A 55 -1.06 9.88 24.46
CA GLU A 55 0.21 9.18 24.65
C GLU A 55 0.92 8.96 23.31
N ASP A 56 2.24 8.72 23.38
CA ASP A 56 3.01 8.26 22.21
C ASP A 56 2.45 6.91 21.69
N ILE A 57 2.27 6.79 20.37
CA ILE A 57 1.72 5.57 19.73
C ILE A 57 2.63 4.33 19.94
N ARG A 58 3.91 4.55 20.25
CA ARG A 58 4.92 3.53 20.53
C ARG A 58 5.87 4.05 21.60
N SER A 59 6.71 3.15 22.12
CA SER A 59 7.81 3.55 23.01
C SER A 59 8.63 4.70 22.39
N PRO A 60 8.93 5.77 23.16
CA PRO A 60 9.74 6.90 22.70
C PRO A 60 11.11 6.49 22.14
N ASP A 61 11.65 5.38 22.65
CA ASP A 61 12.96 4.87 22.26
C ASP A 61 12.92 4.01 20.99
N SER A 62 11.74 3.66 20.48
CA SER A 62 11.61 2.90 19.24
C SER A 62 12.06 3.74 18.03
N ASP A 63 12.70 3.09 17.06
CA ASP A 63 13.18 3.77 15.84
C ASP A 63 12.04 4.46 15.08
N MET A 64 10.86 3.81 15.06
CA MET A 64 9.64 4.37 14.47
C MET A 64 9.22 5.67 15.16
N MET A 65 9.18 5.70 16.50
CA MET A 65 8.75 6.91 17.22
C MET A 65 9.76 8.05 17.05
N LYS A 66 11.05 7.75 17.04
CA LYS A 66 12.09 8.76 16.77
C LYS A 66 11.92 9.41 15.39
N GLN A 67 11.61 8.62 14.37
CA GLN A 67 11.32 9.15 13.03
C GLN A 67 10.03 9.96 13.01
N ILE A 68 8.97 9.49 13.66
CA ILE A 68 7.71 10.22 13.78
C ILE A 68 7.93 11.60 14.42
N LYS A 69 8.67 11.67 15.55
CA LYS A 69 9.00 12.94 16.21
C LYS A 69 9.81 13.87 15.30
N ALA A 70 10.77 13.33 14.56
CA ALA A 70 11.54 14.11 13.58
C ALA A 70 10.69 14.66 12.41
N MET A 71 9.55 14.03 12.12
CA MET A 71 8.61 14.42 11.06
C MET A 71 7.44 15.29 11.54
N GLY A 72 7.48 15.80 12.79
CA GLY A 72 6.42 16.65 13.34
C GLY A 72 5.36 15.90 14.15
N GLU A 73 5.68 14.69 14.62
CA GLU A 73 4.95 13.89 15.61
C GLU A 73 3.47 13.66 15.29
N CYS A 74 2.59 14.56 15.72
CA CYS A 74 1.16 14.52 15.42
C CYS A 74 0.91 14.76 13.92
N THR A 75 1.58 15.75 13.35
CA THR A 75 1.36 16.21 11.97
C THR A 75 1.92 15.24 10.93
N ALA A 76 2.84 14.35 11.32
CA ALA A 76 3.37 13.30 10.45
C ALA A 76 2.24 12.42 9.88
N CYS A 77 1.25 12.12 10.73
CA CYS A 77 0.09 11.29 10.40
C CYS A 77 -1.18 12.12 10.19
N HIS A 78 -1.49 13.05 11.09
CA HIS A 78 -2.74 13.80 11.06
C HIS A 78 -2.69 15.05 10.18
N GLY A 79 -1.52 15.57 9.83
CA GLY A 79 -1.39 16.88 9.18
C GLY A 79 -1.83 18.04 10.08
N GLY A 80 -2.33 19.12 9.49
CA GLY A 80 -2.72 20.33 10.22
C GLY A 80 -1.56 21.30 10.48
N ASP A 81 -1.84 22.35 11.26
CA ASP A 81 -0.87 23.38 11.63
C ASP A 81 -0.42 23.21 13.10
N PRO A 82 0.82 22.78 13.36
CA PRO A 82 1.31 22.54 14.71
C PRO A 82 1.67 23.83 15.46
N THR A 83 1.59 25.00 14.81
CA THR A 83 1.95 26.28 15.44
C THR A 83 0.80 26.89 16.23
N VAL A 84 -0.42 26.40 16.04
CA VAL A 84 -1.62 26.83 16.76
C VAL A 84 -1.66 26.18 18.15
N THR A 85 -1.97 26.99 19.15
CA THR A 85 -1.93 26.60 20.57
C THR A 85 -3.26 26.85 21.27
N ALA A 86 -3.40 26.42 22.53
CA ALA A 86 -4.58 26.65 23.35
C ALA A 86 -4.84 28.14 23.62
N GLU A 87 -3.81 28.98 23.57
CA GLU A 87 -3.91 30.43 23.64
C GLU A 87 -4.75 31.00 22.48
N ASP A 88 -4.74 30.33 21.32
CA ASP A 88 -5.47 30.74 20.11
C ASP A 88 -6.91 30.21 20.07
N ILE A 89 -7.38 29.52 21.11
CA ILE A 89 -8.68 28.81 21.12
C ILE A 89 -9.90 29.71 20.95
N GLN A 90 -9.78 31.04 21.03
CA GLN A 90 -10.89 31.97 20.76
C GLN A 90 -10.91 32.46 19.30
N ASP A 91 -9.85 32.20 18.55
CA ASP A 91 -9.74 32.50 17.12
C ASP A 91 -10.22 31.29 16.32
N GLU A 92 -11.35 31.44 15.62
CA GLU A 92 -11.96 30.36 14.83
C GLU A 92 -11.13 30.02 13.59
N GLU A 93 -10.47 31.01 12.99
CA GLU A 93 -9.57 30.81 11.88
C GLU A 93 -8.30 30.06 12.29
N ALA A 94 -7.74 30.37 13.47
CA ALA A 94 -6.60 29.63 14.03
C ALA A 94 -6.99 28.19 14.36
N LYS A 95 -8.14 27.97 15.01
CA LYS A 95 -8.68 26.62 15.26
C LYS A 95 -8.92 25.86 13.96
N ALA A 96 -9.42 26.53 12.92
CA ALA A 96 -9.58 25.92 11.62
C ALA A 96 -8.21 25.55 11.02
N ALA A 97 -7.21 26.44 11.09
CA ALA A 97 -5.86 26.19 10.59
C ALA A 97 -5.19 24.97 11.24
N ALA A 98 -5.35 24.80 12.56
CA ALA A 98 -4.88 23.61 13.29
C ALA A 98 -5.40 22.30 12.67
N HIS A 99 -6.61 22.33 12.10
CA HIS A 99 -7.30 21.20 11.48
C HIS A 99 -7.40 21.31 9.95
N GLY A 100 -6.46 22.00 9.30
CA GLY A 100 -6.32 22.05 7.82
C GLY A 100 -7.15 23.13 7.11
N GLY A 101 -7.83 24.01 7.84
CA GLY A 101 -8.59 25.14 7.32
C GLY A 101 -7.74 26.20 6.59
N ASN A 102 -6.41 26.16 6.76
CA ASN A 102 -5.44 26.98 6.03
C ASN A 102 -4.98 26.33 4.70
N GLY A 103 -5.62 25.24 4.28
CA GLY A 103 -5.28 24.51 3.06
C GLY A 103 -4.22 23.41 3.24
N GLN A 104 -3.70 23.24 4.47
CA GLN A 104 -2.91 22.05 4.80
C GLN A 104 -3.80 20.81 4.85
N PRO A 105 -3.34 19.64 4.40
CA PRO A 105 -4.08 18.40 4.59
C PRO A 105 -4.28 18.12 6.09
N PHE A 106 -5.48 17.68 6.45
CA PHE A 106 -5.77 17.16 7.78
C PHE A 106 -6.51 15.82 7.66
N TYR A 107 -6.05 14.83 8.40
CA TYR A 107 -6.56 13.46 8.42
C TYR A 107 -7.05 13.13 9.84
N PRO A 108 -8.35 13.31 10.13
CA PRO A 108 -8.90 13.02 11.45
C PRO A 108 -8.70 11.54 11.84
N ASP A 109 -8.81 10.65 10.86
CA ASP A 109 -8.50 9.22 11.00
C ASP A 109 -7.36 8.86 10.05
N PRO A 110 -6.09 8.89 10.52
CA PRO A 110 -4.93 8.57 9.71
C PRO A 110 -4.78 7.05 9.47
N GLY A 111 -5.54 6.21 10.19
CA GLY A 111 -5.55 4.76 10.03
C GLY A 111 -6.50 4.28 8.93
N ASN A 112 -7.32 5.17 8.38
CA ASN A 112 -8.22 4.85 7.29
C ASN A 112 -7.44 4.37 6.06
N LEU A 113 -7.71 3.13 5.65
CA LEU A 113 -7.01 2.46 4.56
C LEU A 113 -7.11 3.19 3.21
N TRP A 114 -8.16 3.98 3.00
CA TRP A 114 -8.37 4.76 1.77
C TRP A 114 -7.49 6.00 1.67
N ILE A 115 -6.83 6.39 2.76
CA ILE A 115 -5.86 7.50 2.81
C ILE A 115 -4.52 7.06 3.39
N ALA A 116 -4.34 5.77 3.69
CA ALA A 116 -3.18 5.24 4.39
C ALA A 116 -1.88 5.43 3.59
N ASP A 117 -1.97 5.60 2.27
CA ASP A 117 -0.85 6.01 1.41
C ASP A 117 -0.27 7.37 1.81
N LYS A 118 -1.12 8.28 2.32
CA LYS A 118 -0.75 9.63 2.77
C LYS A 118 -0.33 9.68 4.23
N THR A 119 -0.39 8.58 4.97
CA THR A 119 -0.05 8.52 6.39
C THR A 119 1.04 7.46 6.61
N CYS A 120 0.67 6.20 6.82
CA CYS A 120 1.57 5.07 7.01
C CYS A 120 2.47 4.84 5.79
N GLY A 121 1.90 5.00 4.59
CA GLY A 121 2.54 4.76 3.29
C GLY A 121 3.68 5.72 2.97
N LYS A 122 3.77 6.87 3.67
CA LYS A 122 4.92 7.78 3.59
C LYS A 122 6.23 7.10 3.97
N CYS A 123 6.19 6.21 4.96
CA CYS A 123 7.36 5.49 5.47
C CYS A 123 7.33 3.98 5.11
N HIS A 124 6.15 3.44 4.84
CA HIS A 124 5.94 2.04 4.47
C HIS A 124 5.39 1.92 3.05
N PRO A 125 6.21 2.19 2.02
CA PRO A 125 5.76 2.16 0.63
C PRO A 125 5.22 0.77 0.25
N GLY A 126 4.14 0.75 -0.52
CA GLY A 126 3.47 -0.48 -0.97
C GLY A 126 2.58 -1.16 0.06
N TYR A 127 2.74 -0.93 1.36
CA TYR A 127 1.92 -1.60 2.39
C TYR A 127 0.44 -1.24 2.32
N ALA A 128 0.10 0.03 2.07
CA ALA A 128 -1.28 0.47 1.92
C ALA A 128 -1.96 -0.23 0.73
N GLU A 129 -1.27 -0.29 -0.40
CA GLU A 129 -1.74 -0.98 -1.61
C GLU A 129 -1.91 -2.48 -1.38
N SER A 130 -0.91 -3.15 -0.79
CA SER A 130 -1.01 -4.59 -0.48
C SER A 130 -2.16 -4.90 0.48
N LEU A 131 -2.40 -4.04 1.48
CA LEU A 131 -3.51 -4.19 2.40
C LEU A 131 -4.87 -3.96 1.71
N GLN A 132 -4.94 -3.03 0.76
CA GLN A 132 -6.12 -2.84 -0.09
C GLN A 132 -6.41 -4.07 -0.95
N LYS A 133 -5.39 -4.78 -1.46
CA LYS A 133 -5.57 -6.02 -2.24
C LYS A 133 -5.83 -7.26 -1.38
N ALA A 134 -5.71 -7.18 -0.05
CA ALA A 134 -5.81 -8.33 0.83
C ALA A 134 -7.21 -8.96 0.84
N LEU A 135 -7.27 -10.30 0.91
CA LEU A 135 -8.52 -11.09 0.92
C LEU A 135 -9.54 -10.62 1.98
N MET A 136 -9.03 -10.18 3.14
CA MET A 136 -9.87 -9.70 4.23
C MET A 136 -10.48 -8.33 3.96
N ASN A 137 -9.75 -7.47 3.24
CA ASN A 137 -10.18 -6.12 2.91
C ASN A 137 -11.14 -6.08 1.72
N THR A 138 -10.91 -6.95 0.73
CA THR A 138 -11.79 -7.12 -0.45
C THR A 138 -13.07 -7.90 -0.12
N GLU A 139 -13.10 -8.52 1.07
CA GLU A 139 -14.11 -9.48 1.51
C GLU A 139 -14.33 -10.68 0.57
N ALA A 140 -13.45 -10.87 -0.41
CA ALA A 140 -13.67 -11.78 -1.51
C ALA A 140 -13.82 -13.24 -1.03
N GLY A 141 -13.09 -13.62 0.03
CA GLY A 141 -13.23 -14.92 0.68
C GLY A 141 -14.58 -15.12 1.38
N LYS A 142 -15.10 -14.08 2.05
CA LYS A 142 -16.40 -14.14 2.75
C LYS A 142 -17.55 -14.23 1.75
N ILE A 143 -17.49 -13.41 0.70
CA ILE A 143 -18.48 -13.38 -0.37
C ILE A 143 -18.48 -14.72 -1.10
N HIS A 144 -17.30 -15.20 -1.50
CA HIS A 144 -17.20 -16.47 -2.20
C HIS A 144 -17.68 -17.65 -1.36
N GLY A 145 -17.25 -17.74 -0.09
CA GLY A 145 -17.69 -18.80 0.82
C GLY A 145 -19.20 -18.79 1.07
N THR A 146 -19.80 -17.61 1.19
CA THR A 146 -21.26 -17.46 1.35
C THR A 146 -22.00 -17.94 0.09
N LEU A 147 -21.63 -17.43 -1.08
CA LEU A 147 -22.25 -17.82 -2.36
C LEU A 147 -22.12 -19.33 -2.60
N TRP A 148 -20.97 -19.92 -2.27
CA TRP A 148 -20.78 -21.37 -2.36
C TRP A 148 -21.71 -22.14 -1.41
N ALA A 149 -21.79 -21.74 -0.13
CA ALA A 149 -22.60 -22.42 0.87
C ALA A 149 -24.11 -22.37 0.56
N PHE A 150 -24.58 -21.29 -0.07
CA PHE A 150 -25.97 -21.15 -0.51
C PHE A 150 -26.25 -21.77 -1.90
N GLY A 151 -25.27 -22.44 -2.51
CA GLY A 151 -25.43 -23.11 -3.81
C GLY A 151 -25.54 -22.13 -5.00
N ALA A 152 -25.11 -20.87 -4.83
CA ALA A 152 -25.07 -19.90 -5.92
C ALA A 152 -23.93 -20.18 -6.91
N PHE A 153 -22.95 -20.99 -6.53
CA PHE A 153 -21.92 -21.53 -7.43
C PHE A 153 -22.19 -23.00 -7.76
N GLY A 154 -22.13 -23.34 -9.06
CA GLY A 154 -22.41 -24.70 -9.57
C GLY A 154 -23.86 -24.93 -10.01
N GLY A 155 -24.08 -26.00 -10.78
CA GLY A 155 -25.38 -26.34 -11.39
C GLY A 155 -25.69 -25.53 -12.66
N GLU A 156 -26.72 -25.91 -13.41
CA GLU A 156 -27.09 -25.29 -14.70
C GLU A 156 -27.30 -23.77 -14.62
N TYR A 157 -27.69 -23.25 -13.45
CA TYR A 157 -28.01 -21.84 -13.20
C TYR A 157 -27.06 -21.15 -12.22
N GLY A 158 -25.91 -21.76 -11.92
CA GLY A 158 -24.91 -21.17 -11.02
C GLY A 158 -24.26 -19.92 -11.64
N LEU A 159 -23.78 -19.01 -10.78
CA LEU A 159 -23.05 -17.81 -11.20
C LEU A 159 -21.70 -18.13 -11.88
N ASP A 160 -21.11 -19.28 -11.54
CA ASP A 160 -19.93 -19.84 -12.19
C ASP A 160 -20.04 -21.38 -12.19
N PRO A 161 -20.74 -21.97 -13.17
CA PRO A 161 -20.98 -23.41 -13.21
C PRO A 161 -19.72 -24.20 -13.60
N ASP A 162 -18.78 -23.57 -14.29
CA ASP A 162 -17.59 -24.20 -14.84
C ASP A 162 -16.38 -24.11 -13.90
N ASN A 163 -16.40 -23.18 -12.91
CA ASN A 163 -15.30 -23.03 -11.96
C ASN A 163 -15.75 -22.50 -10.59
N ILE A 164 -16.37 -23.37 -9.79
CA ILE A 164 -16.87 -23.06 -8.45
C ILE A 164 -15.77 -22.65 -7.43
N TYR A 165 -14.49 -22.78 -7.77
CA TYR A 165 -13.36 -22.40 -6.91
C TYR A 165 -12.76 -21.04 -7.26
N LYS A 166 -13.20 -20.42 -8.37
CA LYS A 166 -12.68 -19.12 -8.79
C LYS A 166 -13.37 -18.01 -8.01
N VAL A 167 -12.58 -17.26 -7.24
CA VAL A 167 -13.04 -16.06 -6.53
C VAL A 167 -13.17 -14.91 -7.55
N ARG A 168 -14.39 -14.42 -7.77
CA ARG A 168 -14.69 -13.38 -8.77
C ARG A 168 -15.36 -12.14 -8.22
N TYR A 169 -15.81 -12.19 -6.97
CA TYR A 169 -16.58 -11.13 -6.35
C TYR A 169 -15.81 -10.57 -5.17
N ALA A 170 -15.85 -9.26 -5.03
CA ALA A 170 -15.27 -8.47 -3.96
C ALA A 170 -16.18 -7.26 -3.71
N ASN A 171 -15.94 -6.53 -2.63
CA ASN A 171 -16.64 -5.29 -2.30
C ASN A 171 -16.17 -4.07 -3.12
N TYR A 172 -15.07 -4.17 -3.87
CA TYR A 172 -14.61 -3.20 -4.87
C TYR A 172 -13.70 -3.88 -5.90
N ASP A 173 -13.51 -3.22 -7.04
CA ASP A 173 -12.63 -3.70 -8.09
C ASP A 173 -11.17 -3.66 -7.64
N VAL A 174 -10.44 -4.74 -7.90
CA VAL A 174 -9.02 -4.86 -7.60
C VAL A 174 -8.29 -5.33 -8.85
N GLU A 175 -7.21 -4.63 -9.18
CA GLU A 175 -6.26 -5.04 -10.20
C GLU A 175 -4.96 -5.48 -9.52
N ASP A 176 -4.54 -6.71 -9.81
CA ASP A 176 -3.25 -7.25 -9.41
C ASP A 176 -2.28 -7.10 -10.60
N THR A 177 -1.41 -6.10 -10.50
CA THR A 177 -0.40 -5.78 -11.53
C THR A 177 0.98 -6.31 -11.17
N ASP A 178 1.17 -6.74 -9.92
CA ASP A 178 2.41 -7.25 -9.33
C ASP A 178 2.53 -8.78 -9.40
N GLY A 179 1.43 -9.46 -9.74
CA GLY A 179 1.39 -10.90 -10.00
C GLY A 179 1.21 -11.73 -8.73
N PRO A 180 1.17 -13.07 -8.87
CA PRO A 180 0.73 -13.96 -7.78
C PRO A 180 1.77 -14.14 -6.65
N THR A 181 2.93 -13.49 -6.73
CA THR A 181 3.98 -13.63 -5.72
C THR A 181 3.75 -12.59 -4.64
N PRO A 182 3.62 -12.97 -3.35
CA PRO A 182 3.42 -11.99 -2.29
C PRO A 182 4.59 -10.99 -2.20
N VAL A 183 4.27 -9.71 -2.13
CA VAL A 183 5.24 -8.60 -2.07
C VAL A 183 6.00 -8.58 -0.73
N PHE A 184 5.38 -9.07 0.35
CA PHE A 184 5.95 -9.06 1.70
C PHE A 184 5.81 -10.44 2.37
N GLY A 185 6.72 -10.76 3.30
CA GLY A 185 6.59 -11.92 4.21
C GLY A 185 6.95 -13.28 3.62
N THR A 186 7.69 -13.31 2.50
CA THR A 186 8.19 -14.55 1.88
C THR A 186 9.61 -14.92 2.32
N ASP A 187 10.31 -14.00 2.97
CA ASP A 187 11.62 -14.26 3.58
C ASP A 187 11.46 -15.08 4.86
N THR A 188 12.14 -16.22 4.91
CA THR A 188 12.20 -17.15 6.06
C THR A 188 13.34 -16.85 7.00
#